data_AF-A0A6L8GJ85-F1
#
_entry.id   AF-A0A6L8GJ85-F1
#
_cell.length_a   1.000
_cell.length_b   1.000
_cell.length_c   1.000
_cell.angle_alpha   90.00
_cell.angle_beta   90.00
_cell.angle_gamma   90.00
#
_symmetry.space_group_name_H-M   'P 1'
#
loop_
_entity.id
_entity.type
_entity.pdbx_description
1 polymer ?
#
loop_
_entity_poly.entity_id
_entity_poly.type
_entity_poly.pdbx_seq_one_letter_code
_entity_poly.pdbx_strand_id
1 'polypeptide(L)'
;MIRAASIRLVVAVMLLTGLPAADAAAQVTFDRLRTAAEEPENWLTYSGTYFSQRYSELDQVTPDNVGNLELQWVYQAPVAGPWQSSPVVVDGVMYLTQRPNDIVALDARTGRVFWVYSYPTPSDHRACCGANNRGVAILGDRVFMATLDAHVVALDA
;
A
#
# COMPACT_ATOMS: atom_id res chain seq x y z
N MET A 1 -20.27 74.93 14.38
CA MET A 1 -19.30 73.91 13.93
C MET A 1 -19.59 72.63 14.70
N ILE A 2 -19.84 71.52 14.00
CA ILE A 2 -19.65 70.09 14.35
C ILE A 2 -20.47 69.33 13.29
N ARG A 3 -19.80 68.70 12.32
CA ARG A 3 -20.43 67.83 11.32
C ARG A 3 -20.33 66.39 11.83
N ALA A 4 -21.46 65.68 11.90
CA ALA A 4 -21.52 64.27 12.24
C ALA A 4 -21.01 63.43 11.05
N ALA A 5 -20.04 62.55 11.31
CA ALA A 5 -19.51 61.60 10.34
C ALA A 5 -20.35 60.32 10.36
N SER A 6 -20.89 59.95 9.21
CA SER A 6 -21.65 58.70 9.03
C SER A 6 -20.68 57.54 8.79
N ILE A 7 -20.63 56.59 9.73
CA ILE A 7 -19.86 55.34 9.59
C ILE A 7 -20.69 54.37 8.75
N ARG A 8 -20.19 54.00 7.57
CA ARG A 8 -20.77 52.91 6.76
C ARG A 8 -20.08 51.60 7.13
N LEU A 9 -20.83 50.69 7.74
CA LEU A 9 -20.39 49.33 8.02
C LEU A 9 -20.42 48.51 6.72
N VAL A 10 -19.24 48.13 6.21
CA VAL A 10 -19.12 47.21 5.09
C VAL A 10 -19.03 45.79 5.66
N VAL A 11 -20.09 45.00 5.52
CA VAL A 11 -20.08 43.57 5.84
C VAL A 11 -19.46 42.84 4.65
N ALA A 12 -18.24 42.35 4.82
CA ALA A 12 -17.59 41.48 3.84
C ALA A 12 -18.17 40.06 3.97
N VAL A 13 -18.99 39.66 3.00
CA VAL A 13 -19.44 38.27 2.85
C VAL A 13 -18.26 37.48 2.27
N MET A 14 -17.52 36.77 3.12
CA MET A 14 -16.55 35.77 2.66
C MET A 14 -17.33 34.57 2.12
N LEU A 15 -17.42 34.46 0.80
CA LEU A 15 -17.81 33.22 0.13
C LEU A 15 -16.72 32.18 0.40
N LEU A 16 -16.98 31.24 1.32
CA LEU A 16 -16.23 30.00 1.40
C LEU A 16 -16.48 29.20 0.13
N THR A 17 -15.66 29.40 -0.89
CA THR A 17 -15.53 28.44 -1.98
C THR A 17 -14.91 27.18 -1.37
N GLY A 18 -15.73 26.17 -1.10
CA GLY A 18 -15.24 24.85 -0.72
C GLY A 18 -14.33 24.36 -1.84
N LEU A 19 -13.02 24.31 -1.57
CA LEU A 19 -12.13 23.50 -2.40
C LEU A 19 -12.70 22.08 -2.36
N PRO A 20 -12.90 21.40 -3.52
CA PRO A 20 -13.12 19.97 -3.46
C PRO A 20 -11.90 19.41 -2.72
N ALA A 21 -12.16 18.71 -1.62
CA ALA A 21 -11.14 17.82 -1.08
C ALA A 21 -10.83 16.87 -2.23
N ALA A 22 -9.71 17.09 -2.92
CA ALA A 22 -9.15 16.04 -3.74
C ALA A 22 -8.96 14.88 -2.76
N ASP A 23 -9.68 13.79 -2.97
CA ASP A 23 -9.34 12.50 -2.35
C ASP A 23 -7.91 12.19 -2.83
N ALA A 24 -6.94 12.68 -2.07
CA ALA A 24 -5.52 12.53 -2.29
C ALA A 24 -5.03 11.21 -1.67
N ALA A 25 -5.90 10.20 -1.61
CA ALA A 25 -5.49 8.83 -1.42
C ALA A 25 -5.10 8.31 -2.80
N ALA A 26 -3.81 8.02 -3.01
CA ALA A 26 -3.31 7.46 -4.25
C ALA A 26 -4.11 6.22 -4.64
N GLN A 27 -5.05 6.38 -5.58
CA GLN A 27 -5.94 5.29 -5.99
C GLN A 27 -5.21 4.38 -6.98
N VAL A 28 -5.12 3.09 -6.68
CA VAL A 28 -4.68 2.10 -7.67
C VAL A 28 -5.86 1.76 -8.58
N THR A 29 -6.07 2.54 -9.63
CA THR A 29 -7.20 2.30 -10.55
C THR A 29 -7.01 1.02 -11.36
N PHE A 30 -8.11 0.49 -11.91
CA PHE A 30 -8.04 -0.65 -12.81
C PHE A 30 -7.13 -0.38 -14.02
N ASP A 31 -7.20 0.83 -14.59
CA ASP A 31 -6.34 1.21 -15.71
C ASP A 31 -4.86 1.27 -15.30
N ARG A 32 -4.55 1.80 -14.11
CA ARG A 32 -3.19 1.79 -13.56
C ARG A 32 -2.63 0.38 -13.42
N LEU A 33 -3.44 -0.58 -12.96
CA LEU A 33 -3.05 -2.00 -12.94
C LEU A 33 -2.82 -2.56 -14.35
N ARG A 34 -3.69 -2.20 -15.31
CA ARG A 34 -3.60 -2.65 -16.71
C ARG A 34 -2.32 -2.15 -17.39
N THR A 35 -1.87 -0.95 -17.06
CA THR A 35 -0.64 -0.34 -17.58
C THR A 35 0.50 -0.33 -16.57
N ALA A 36 0.51 -1.23 -15.58
CA ALA A 36 1.51 -1.25 -14.51
C ALA A 36 2.98 -1.27 -14.99
N ALA A 37 3.25 -1.71 -16.22
CA ALA A 37 4.58 -1.66 -16.82
C ALA A 37 5.10 -0.21 -17.03
N GLU A 38 4.20 0.77 -17.14
CA GLU A 38 4.53 2.18 -17.32
C GLU A 38 5.00 2.86 -16.01
N GLU A 39 4.90 2.18 -14.87
CA GLU A 39 5.34 2.64 -13.54
C GLU A 39 6.33 1.64 -12.91
N PRO A 40 7.55 1.49 -13.47
CA PRO A 40 8.50 0.46 -13.04
C PRO A 40 9.01 0.64 -11.60
N GLU A 41 8.84 1.82 -11.00
CA GLU A 41 9.10 2.08 -9.58
C GLU A 41 8.09 1.41 -8.64
N ASN A 42 6.95 0.98 -9.17
CA ASN A 42 5.88 0.28 -8.44
C ASN A 42 5.86 -1.22 -8.77
N TRP A 43 5.31 -2.01 -7.85
CA TRP A 43 5.01 -3.43 -8.03
C TRP A 43 3.55 -3.69 -7.69
N LEU A 44 2.66 -3.36 -8.63
CA LEU A 44 1.23 -3.19 -8.36
C LEU A 44 0.43 -4.51 -8.28
N THR A 45 0.97 -5.62 -8.79
CA THR A 45 0.32 -6.93 -8.76
C THR A 45 1.24 -8.01 -8.22
N TYR A 46 0.71 -9.20 -7.91
CA TYR A 46 1.48 -10.35 -7.41
C TYR A 46 2.77 -10.65 -8.20
N SER A 47 2.74 -10.42 -9.52
CA SER A 47 3.85 -10.69 -10.44
C SER A 47 4.36 -9.44 -11.16
N GLY A 48 4.12 -8.26 -10.61
CA GLY A 48 4.49 -6.96 -11.19
C GLY A 48 3.42 -6.46 -12.14
N THR A 49 3.21 -7.17 -13.25
CA THR A 49 2.19 -6.85 -14.27
C THR A 49 1.21 -8.01 -14.48
N TYR A 50 0.08 -7.76 -15.16
CA TYR A 50 -0.87 -8.82 -15.52
C TYR A 50 -0.30 -9.87 -16.48
N PHE A 51 0.75 -9.56 -17.24
CA PHE A 51 1.47 -10.56 -18.04
C PHE A 51 2.21 -11.59 -17.19
N SER A 52 2.35 -11.34 -15.88
CA SER A 52 2.94 -12.25 -14.91
C SER A 52 4.36 -12.72 -15.23
N GLN A 53 5.14 -11.87 -15.90
CA GLN A 53 6.51 -12.19 -16.31
C GLN A 53 7.52 -12.06 -15.15
N ARG A 54 7.16 -11.34 -14.08
CA ARG A 54 8.06 -11.01 -12.96
C ARG A 54 9.37 -10.34 -13.43
N TYR A 55 9.25 -9.48 -14.44
CA TYR A 55 10.33 -8.71 -15.01
C TYR A 55 10.19 -7.24 -14.58
N SER A 56 11.30 -6.60 -14.21
CA SER A 56 11.39 -5.17 -13.88
C SER A 56 12.22 -4.47 -14.94
N GLU A 57 11.75 -3.29 -15.38
CA GLU A 57 12.49 -2.42 -16.30
C GLU A 57 13.52 -1.53 -15.59
N LEU A 58 13.55 -1.53 -14.25
CA LEU A 58 14.55 -0.80 -13.47
C LEU A 58 15.95 -1.35 -13.74
N ASP A 59 16.89 -0.45 -14.04
CA ASP A 59 18.26 -0.79 -14.46
C ASP A 59 19.34 -0.18 -13.54
N GLN A 60 18.96 0.39 -12.40
CA GLN A 60 19.93 0.96 -11.44
C GLN A 60 20.92 -0.11 -10.92
N VAL A 61 20.45 -1.34 -10.74
CA VAL A 61 21.26 -2.49 -10.35
C VAL A 61 21.50 -3.37 -11.57
N THR A 62 22.76 -3.54 -11.95
CA THR A 62 23.21 -4.26 -13.15
C THR A 62 24.23 -5.33 -12.77
N PRO A 63 24.57 -6.27 -13.68
CA PRO A 63 25.65 -7.25 -13.44
C PRO A 63 26.99 -6.63 -13.05
N ASP A 64 27.27 -5.39 -13.49
CA ASP A 64 28.54 -4.71 -13.22
C ASP A 64 28.61 -4.13 -11.80
N ASN A 65 27.47 -3.83 -11.17
CA ASN A 65 27.44 -3.17 -9.85
C ASN A 65 26.75 -3.99 -8.74
N VAL A 66 26.14 -5.14 -9.04
CA VAL A 66 25.42 -5.98 -8.07
C VAL A 66 26.28 -6.43 -6.89
N GLY A 67 27.60 -6.52 -7.07
CA GLY A 67 28.55 -6.83 -5.99
C GLY A 67 28.67 -5.75 -4.91
N ASN A 68 28.16 -4.55 -5.16
CA ASN A 68 28.17 -3.42 -4.21
C ASN A 68 26.87 -3.29 -3.41
N LEU A 69 25.93 -4.25 -3.53
CA LEU A 69 24.69 -4.20 -2.78
C LEU A 69 24.94 -4.36 -1.28
N GLU A 70 24.31 -3.48 -0.51
CA GLU A 70 24.34 -3.51 0.95
C GLU A 70 22.92 -3.61 1.51
N LEU A 71 22.79 -4.31 2.63
CA LEU A 71 21.54 -4.40 3.37
C LEU A 71 21.12 -3.01 3.88
N GLN A 72 19.98 -2.51 3.39
CA GLN A 72 19.46 -1.21 3.80
C GLN A 72 18.64 -1.29 5.09
N TRP A 73 17.81 -2.32 5.24
CA TRP A 73 17.00 -2.53 6.44
C TRP A 73 16.48 -3.97 6.52
N VAL A 74 16.03 -4.37 7.71
CA VAL A 74 15.38 -5.66 7.97
C VAL A 74 14.11 -5.42 8.74
N TYR A 75 13.01 -6.01 8.28
CA TYR A 75 11.78 -6.13 9.06
C TYR A 75 11.66 -7.55 9.62
N GLN A 76 11.64 -7.68 10.94
CA GLN A 76 11.46 -8.96 11.62
C GLN A 76 10.02 -9.05 12.15
N ALA A 77 9.18 -9.82 11.46
CA ALA A 77 7.83 -10.03 11.96
C ALA A 77 7.84 -10.94 13.21
N PRO A 78 6.87 -10.77 14.12
CA PRO A 78 6.77 -11.56 15.35
C PRO A 78 6.19 -12.96 15.12
N VAL A 79 6.45 -13.59 13.97
CA VAL A 79 5.90 -14.89 13.58
C VAL A 79 6.98 -15.82 13.03
N ALA A 80 6.87 -17.11 13.35
CA ALA A 80 7.81 -18.13 12.89
C ALA A 80 7.24 -18.97 11.74
N GLY A 81 8.14 -19.54 10.93
CA GLY A 81 7.81 -20.47 9.86
C GLY A 81 8.02 -19.91 8.45
N PRO A 82 7.61 -20.65 7.41
CA PRO A 82 7.86 -20.29 6.02
C PRO A 82 7.17 -19.00 5.59
N TRP A 83 7.91 -18.16 4.85
CA TRP A 83 7.40 -16.95 4.21
C TRP A 83 7.20 -17.19 2.72
N GLN A 84 5.99 -16.89 2.22
CA GLN A 84 5.64 -17.04 0.80
C GLN A 84 5.06 -15.75 0.20
N SER A 85 5.03 -14.67 0.98
CA SER A 85 4.49 -13.37 0.55
C SER A 85 5.35 -12.80 -0.59
N SER A 86 4.72 -12.51 -1.73
CA SER A 86 5.28 -11.56 -2.70
C SER A 86 4.82 -10.15 -2.30
N PRO A 87 5.73 -9.19 -2.11
CA PRO A 87 5.36 -7.82 -1.79
C PRO A 87 4.55 -7.17 -2.91
N VAL A 88 3.55 -6.36 -2.53
CA VAL A 88 2.95 -5.35 -3.40
C VAL A 88 3.47 -4.00 -2.93
N VAL A 89 4.05 -3.21 -3.84
CA VAL A 89 4.66 -1.92 -3.50
C VAL A 89 3.99 -0.84 -4.33
N VAL A 90 3.38 0.13 -3.65
CA VAL A 90 2.64 1.23 -4.27
C VAL A 90 3.04 2.54 -3.62
N ASP A 91 3.59 3.46 -4.41
CA ASP A 91 3.89 4.83 -4.01
C ASP A 91 4.71 4.92 -2.70
N GLY A 92 5.64 3.97 -2.53
CA GLY A 92 6.54 3.88 -1.37
C GLY A 92 6.00 3.08 -0.18
N VAL A 93 4.77 2.55 -0.24
CA VAL A 93 4.20 1.65 0.75
C VAL A 93 4.34 0.20 0.28
N MET A 94 4.91 -0.66 1.12
CA MET A 94 5.06 -2.09 0.86
C MET A 94 4.06 -2.88 1.72
N TYR A 95 3.20 -3.65 1.08
CA TYR A 95 2.23 -4.54 1.72
C TYR A 95 2.70 -5.99 1.67
N LEU A 96 2.68 -6.67 2.82
CA LEU A 96 3.05 -8.07 2.97
C LEU A 96 1.98 -8.82 3.76
N THR A 97 1.84 -10.11 3.50
CA THR A 97 1.09 -11.01 4.37
C THR A 97 2.02 -11.74 5.33
N GLN A 98 1.60 -11.89 6.58
CA GLN A 98 2.28 -12.66 7.62
C GLN A 98 1.41 -13.85 8.04
N ARG A 99 2.06 -14.88 8.58
CA ARG A 99 1.34 -16.07 9.08
C ARG A 99 0.58 -15.71 10.37
N PRO A 100 -0.62 -16.26 10.60
CA PRO A 100 -1.39 -17.09 9.67
C PRO A 100 -2.14 -16.30 8.59
N ASN A 101 -2.70 -15.13 8.92
CA ASN A 101 -3.56 -14.32 8.05
C ASN A 101 -3.44 -12.83 8.40
N ASP A 102 -2.23 -12.33 8.60
CA ASP A 102 -2.01 -10.94 8.99
C ASP A 102 -1.53 -10.13 7.77
N ILE A 103 -1.80 -8.83 7.75
CA ILE A 103 -1.26 -7.90 6.76
C ILE A 103 -0.40 -6.88 7.48
N VAL A 104 0.78 -6.57 6.94
CA VAL A 104 1.60 -5.43 7.38
C VAL A 104 1.79 -4.46 6.22
N ALA A 105 1.67 -3.17 6.52
CA ALA A 105 2.12 -2.09 5.65
C ALA A 105 3.40 -1.50 6.20
N LEU A 106 4.41 -1.40 5.35
CA LEU A 106 5.74 -0.90 5.66
C LEU A 106 6.08 0.30 4.76
N ASP A 107 6.87 1.21 5.29
CA ASP A 107 7.62 2.18 4.50
C ASP A 107 8.70 1.43 3.71
N ALA A 108 8.60 1.40 2.38
CA ALA A 108 9.50 0.61 1.52
C ALA A 108 10.96 1.08 1.58
N ARG A 109 11.19 2.34 2.00
CA ARG A 109 12.54 2.91 2.12
C ARG A 109 13.20 2.57 3.45
N THR A 110 12.44 2.54 4.53
CA THR A 110 12.99 2.45 5.90
C THR A 110 12.67 1.14 6.61
N GLY A 111 11.70 0.36 6.13
CA GLY A 111 11.16 -0.81 6.81
C GLY A 111 10.30 -0.47 8.03
N ARG A 112 9.99 0.81 8.28
CA ARG A 112 9.12 1.24 9.38
C ARG A 112 7.71 0.73 9.14
N VAL A 113 7.12 0.12 10.16
CA VAL A 113 5.70 -0.29 10.15
C VAL A 113 4.80 0.92 10.19
N PHE A 114 3.89 1.03 9.21
CA PHE A 114 2.75 1.95 9.29
C PHE A 114 1.64 1.36 10.13
N TRP A 115 1.24 0.12 9.81
CA TRP A 115 0.20 -0.61 10.53
C TRP A 115 0.35 -2.12 10.36
N VAL A 116 -0.27 -2.86 11.28
CA VAL A 116 -0.45 -4.31 11.21
C VAL A 116 -1.93 -4.61 11.42
N TYR A 117 -2.52 -5.39 10.52
CA TYR A 117 -3.83 -5.98 10.70
C TYR A 117 -3.68 -7.45 11.08
N SER A 118 -4.23 -7.83 12.22
CA SER A 118 -4.26 -9.21 12.67
C SER A 118 -5.63 -9.83 12.49
N TYR A 119 -5.69 -10.96 11.78
CA TYR A 119 -6.93 -11.70 11.55
C TYR A 119 -7.08 -12.83 12.57
N PRO A 120 -8.21 -12.93 13.29
CA PRO A 120 -8.47 -13.97 14.28
C PRO A 120 -8.73 -15.32 13.60
N THR A 121 -7.67 -15.99 13.14
CA THR A 121 -7.75 -17.27 12.43
C THR A 121 -8.27 -18.36 13.37
N PRO A 122 -9.35 -19.09 12.99
CA PRO A 122 -9.85 -20.21 13.78
C PRO A 122 -8.77 -21.28 14.03
N SER A 123 -8.68 -21.79 15.25
CA SER A 123 -7.66 -22.79 15.61
C SER A 123 -7.86 -24.15 14.91
N ASP A 124 -9.07 -24.42 14.42
CA ASP A 124 -9.48 -25.64 13.73
C ASP A 124 -9.38 -25.54 12.19
N HIS A 125 -8.82 -24.45 11.66
CA HIS A 125 -8.53 -24.33 10.24
C HIS A 125 -7.67 -25.50 9.74
N ARG A 126 -7.96 -26.00 8.54
CA ARG A 126 -7.27 -27.16 7.97
C ARG A 126 -6.40 -26.74 6.80
N ALA A 127 -5.09 -26.64 7.03
CA ALA A 127 -4.10 -26.38 6.00
C ALA A 127 -3.22 -27.61 5.76
N CYS A 128 -3.13 -28.09 4.50
CA CYS A 128 -2.30 -29.25 4.15
C CYS A 128 -0.80 -29.02 4.39
N CYS A 129 -0.38 -27.77 4.21
CA CYS A 129 0.98 -27.45 3.81
C CYS A 129 1.54 -26.25 4.62
N GLY A 130 0.97 -26.04 5.81
CA GLY A 130 1.27 -24.93 6.70
C GLY A 130 0.37 -23.70 6.49
N ALA A 131 0.34 -22.84 7.51
CA ALA A 131 -0.38 -21.57 7.52
C ALA A 131 0.34 -20.51 6.66
N ASN A 132 0.40 -20.72 5.35
CA ASN A 132 1.09 -19.84 4.42
C ASN A 132 0.12 -18.88 3.73
N ASN A 133 0.59 -17.69 3.42
CA ASN A 133 -0.10 -16.72 2.58
C ASN A 133 0.87 -16.18 1.52
N ARG A 134 0.39 -15.90 0.32
CA ARG A 134 1.22 -15.54 -0.85
C ARG A 134 1.26 -14.04 -1.12
N GLY A 135 0.51 -13.25 -0.37
CA GLY A 135 0.53 -11.79 -0.49
C GLY A 135 -0.87 -11.22 -0.66
N VAL A 136 -0.89 -9.95 -1.00
CA VAL A 136 -2.11 -9.16 -1.15
C VAL A 136 -2.40 -8.82 -2.61
N ALA A 137 -3.59 -8.30 -2.87
CA ALA A 137 -3.90 -7.51 -4.06
C ALA A 137 -4.31 -6.10 -3.65
N ILE A 138 -4.29 -5.14 -4.57
CA ILE A 138 -4.69 -3.75 -4.32
C ILE A 138 -5.57 -3.25 -5.47
N LEU A 139 -6.61 -2.47 -5.15
CA LEU A 139 -7.47 -1.77 -6.11
C LEU A 139 -8.16 -0.60 -5.40
N GLY A 140 -8.16 0.57 -6.02
CA GLY A 140 -8.66 1.80 -5.42
C GLY A 140 -7.88 2.15 -4.16
N ASP A 141 -8.61 2.28 -3.06
CA ASP A 141 -8.16 2.54 -1.69
C ASP A 141 -8.16 1.27 -0.82
N ARG A 142 -8.13 0.08 -1.44
CA ARG A 142 -8.27 -1.19 -0.72
C ARG A 142 -7.15 -2.17 -0.98
N VAL A 143 -6.66 -2.76 0.11
CA VAL A 143 -5.78 -3.93 0.11
C VAL A 143 -6.60 -5.19 0.44
N PHE A 144 -6.43 -6.22 -0.36
CA PHE A 144 -7.20 -7.47 -0.28
C PHE A 144 -6.30 -8.65 0.09
N MET A 145 -6.78 -9.52 0.97
CA MET A 145 -6.12 -10.78 1.33
C MET A 145 -7.14 -11.90 1.43
N ALA A 146 -6.79 -13.07 0.89
CA ALA A 146 -7.52 -14.31 1.11
C ALA A 146 -6.98 -15.02 2.36
N THR A 147 -7.87 -15.54 3.20
CA THR A 147 -7.50 -16.17 4.48
C THR A 147 -7.50 -17.70 4.41
N LEU A 148 -6.79 -18.35 5.33
CA LEU A 148 -6.72 -19.82 5.44
C LEU A 148 -8.08 -20.49 5.74
N ASP A 149 -9.05 -19.76 6.28
CA ASP A 149 -10.42 -20.21 6.55
C ASP A 149 -11.41 -19.79 5.44
N ALA A 150 -10.89 -19.49 4.24
CA ALA A 150 -11.64 -19.23 3.01
C ALA A 150 -12.49 -17.93 3.00
N HIS A 151 -12.03 -16.88 3.70
CA HIS A 151 -12.58 -15.53 3.58
C HIS A 151 -11.71 -14.65 2.67
N VAL A 152 -12.29 -13.52 2.24
CA VAL A 152 -11.57 -12.41 1.64
C VAL A 152 -11.81 -11.18 2.50
N VAL A 153 -10.74 -10.55 2.96
CA VAL A 153 -10.79 -9.28 3.69
C VAL A 153 -10.33 -8.14 2.79
N ALA A 154 -10.91 -6.96 3.00
CA ALA A 154 -10.52 -5.71 2.35
C ALA A 154 -10.26 -4.65 3.43
N LEU A 155 -9.07 -4.05 3.40
CA LEU A 155 -8.65 -3.01 4.34
C LEU A 155 -8.43 -1.69 3.59
N ASP A 156 -8.61 -0.57 4.27
CA ASP A 156 -8.12 0.73 3.80
C ASP A 156 -6.59 0.67 3.64
N ALA A 157 -6.07 1.22 2.53
CA ALA A 157 -4.66 1.14 2.14
C ALA A 157 -3.78 2.13 2.91
#